data_AF-A0A3C1C800-F1
#
_entry.id   AF-A0A3C1C800-F1
#
_cell.length_a   1.000
_cell.length_b   1.000
_cell.length_c   1.000
_cell.angle_alpha   90.00
_cell.angle_beta   90.00
_cell.angle_gamma   90.00
#
_symmetry.space_group_name_H-M   'P 1'
#
loop_
_entity.id
_entity.type
_entity.pdbx_description
1 polymer ?
#
loop_
_entity_poly.entity_id
_entity_poly.type
_entity_poly.pdbx_seq_one_letter_code
_entity_poly.pdbx_strand_id
1 'polypeptide(L)'
;MKSIPEVLGSLQLLLPLDFNLQDVFESCLTIEHKCFFSLLRVIEPFVESFPEDNQHRGRPSYSVLPFLRAALAKRYFKIVATSDLRLRLLSDTNLRQICGFENIPSAASFSRY
;
A
#
# COMPACT_ATOMS: atom_id res chain seq x y z
N MET A 1 -15.63 13.36 -5.69
CA MET A 1 -14.85 13.39 -6.95
C MET A 1 -13.48 12.83 -6.63
N LYS A 2 -13.04 11.78 -7.33
CA LYS A 2 -11.69 11.24 -7.13
C LYS A 2 -10.68 12.31 -7.52
N SER A 3 -9.64 12.48 -6.72
CA SER A 3 -8.58 13.45 -6.98
C SER A 3 -7.81 13.05 -8.24
N ILE A 4 -7.31 14.04 -8.99
CA ILE A 4 -6.49 13.81 -10.18
C ILE A 4 -5.36 12.78 -9.94
N PRO A 5 -4.63 12.80 -8.81
CA PRO A 5 -3.64 11.76 -8.52
C PRO A 5 -4.22 10.36 -8.28
N GLU A 6 -5.41 10.22 -7.67
CA GLU A 6 -6.07 8.90 -7.56
C GLU A 6 -6.48 8.34 -8.93
N VAL A 7 -6.97 9.21 -9.82
CA VAL A 7 -7.34 8.82 -11.20
C VAL A 7 -6.11 8.41 -11.98
N LEU A 8 -5.02 9.19 -11.89
CA LEU A 8 -3.74 8.87 -12.55
C LEU A 8 -3.08 7.59 -12.00
N GLY A 9 -3.11 7.39 -10.68
CA GLY A 9 -2.61 6.16 -10.05
C GLY A 9 -3.38 4.92 -10.51
N SER A 10 -4.70 5.03 -10.69
CA SER A 10 -5.53 3.92 -11.20
C SER A 10 -5.32 3.63 -12.70
N LEU A 11 -4.95 4.63 -13.51
CA LEU A 11 -4.70 4.49 -14.95
C LEU A 11 -3.32 3.94 -15.29
N GLN A 12 -2.39 3.95 -14.33
CA GLN A 12 -1.00 3.51 -14.52
C GLN A 12 -0.86 1.98 -14.71
N LEU A 13 -1.90 1.21 -14.38
CA LEU A 13 -2.00 -0.23 -14.67
C LEU A 13 -2.35 -0.53 -16.15
N LEU A 14 -3.04 0.40 -16.83
CA LEU A 14 -3.59 0.19 -18.17
C LEU A 14 -2.77 0.84 -19.30
N LEU A 15 -1.92 1.81 -18.97
CA LEU A 15 -1.15 2.55 -19.97
C LEU A 15 0.36 2.34 -19.76
N PRO A 16 1.13 2.05 -20.83
CA PRO A 16 2.60 2.03 -20.80
C PRO A 16 3.11 3.48 -20.81
N LEU A 17 2.66 4.28 -19.86
CA LEU A 17 3.22 5.59 -19.59
C LEU A 17 4.40 5.36 -18.66
N ASP A 18 5.59 5.72 -19.13
CA ASP A 18 6.77 5.94 -18.31
C ASP A 18 6.53 7.15 -17.39
N PHE A 19 5.55 7.02 -16.50
CA PHE A 19 5.35 7.97 -15.42
C PHE A 19 6.58 7.85 -14.54
N ASN A 20 7.33 8.95 -14.40
CA ASN A 20 8.37 9.01 -13.39
C ASN A 20 7.69 8.84 -12.03
N LEU A 21 7.80 7.64 -11.46
CA LEU A 21 7.22 7.31 -10.16
C LEU A 21 7.59 8.37 -9.11
N GLN A 22 8.77 8.98 -9.26
CA GLN A 22 9.29 10.03 -8.41
C GLN A 22 8.37 11.27 -8.28
N ASP A 23 7.55 11.57 -9.30
CA ASP A 23 6.67 12.75 -9.30
C ASP A 23 5.42 12.56 -8.42
N VAL A 24 5.14 11.32 -8.00
CA VAL A 24 3.98 10.97 -7.16
C VAL A 24 4.33 10.92 -5.67
N PHE A 25 5.61 10.72 -5.34
CA PHE A 25 6.06 10.56 -3.95
C PHE A 25 6.62 11.86 -3.37
N GLU A 26 6.31 12.12 -2.10
CA GLU A 26 6.79 13.31 -1.38
C GLU A 26 8.32 13.35 -1.23
N SER A 27 9.00 12.20 -1.33
CA SER A 27 10.45 12.11 -1.19
C SER A 27 11.08 11.16 -2.20
N CYS A 28 12.42 11.23 -2.33
CA CYS A 28 13.18 10.40 -3.26
C CYS A 28 12.97 8.89 -2.97
N LEU A 29 12.52 8.15 -3.98
CA LEU A 29 12.37 6.70 -3.88
C LEU A 29 13.75 6.01 -3.95
N THR A 30 14.05 5.20 -2.93
CA THR A 30 15.19 4.29 -2.96
C THR A 30 14.97 3.20 -4.01
N ILE A 31 16.07 2.53 -4.41
CA ILE A 31 16.00 1.38 -5.34
C ILE A 31 15.12 0.28 -4.74
N GLU A 32 15.22 0.03 -3.42
CA GLU A 32 14.40 -0.97 -2.74
C GLU A 32 12.91 -0.64 -2.82
N HIS A 33 12.53 0.64 -2.66
CA HIS A 33 11.13 1.06 -2.82
C HIS A 33 10.62 0.83 -4.24
N LYS A 34 11.43 1.16 -5.25
CA LYS A 34 11.08 0.92 -6.67
C LYS A 34 10.90 -0.57 -6.95
N CYS A 35 11.83 -1.41 -6.49
CA CYS A 35 11.73 -2.86 -6.65
C CYS A 35 10.52 -3.45 -5.92
N PHE A 36 10.24 -2.98 -4.71
CA PHE A 36 9.05 -3.40 -3.97
C PHE A 36 7.76 -3.01 -4.70
N PHE A 37 7.68 -1.78 -5.21
CA PHE A 37 6.54 -1.33 -6.00
C PHE A 37 6.35 -2.17 -7.29
N SER A 38 7.44 -2.48 -8.00
CA SER A 38 7.38 -3.39 -9.16
C SER A 38 6.86 -4.78 -8.80
N LEU A 39 7.24 -5.31 -7.63
CA LEU A 39 6.73 -6.59 -7.13
C LEU A 39 5.22 -6.52 -6.87
N LEU A 40 4.74 -5.43 -6.25
CA LEU A 40 3.31 -5.22 -6.03
C LEU A 40 2.52 -5.18 -7.34
N ARG A 41 3.03 -4.50 -8.38
CA ARG A 41 2.39 -4.46 -9.71
C ARG A 41 2.20 -5.83 -10.34
N VAL A 42 3.05 -6.81 -10.01
CA VAL A 42 2.91 -8.19 -10.50
C VAL A 42 1.91 -8.96 -9.67
N ILE A 43 1.87 -8.77 -8.35
CA ILE A 43 1.01 -9.56 -7.44
C ILE A 43 -0.43 -9.07 -7.44
N GLU A 44 -0.65 -7.75 -7.38
CA GLU A 44 -1.97 -7.16 -7.18
C GLU A 44 -3.04 -7.56 -8.21
N PRO A 45 -2.73 -7.69 -9.52
CA PRO A 45 -3.71 -8.18 -10.51
C PRO A 45 -4.29 -9.56 -10.18
N PHE A 46 -3.58 -10.39 -9.41
CA PHE A 46 -4.06 -11.71 -8.98
C PHE A 46 -4.88 -11.65 -7.68
N VAL A 47 -4.92 -10.50 -7.01
CA VAL A 47 -5.58 -10.27 -5.72
C VAL A 47 -6.96 -9.64 -5.88
N GLU A 48 -7.23 -8.90 -6.96
CA GLU A 48 -8.49 -8.17 -7.20
C GLU A 48 -9.77 -9.04 -7.27
N SER A 49 -9.66 -10.35 -7.06
CA SER A 49 -10.80 -11.27 -6.93
C SER A 49 -11.47 -11.29 -5.56
N PHE A 50 -10.98 -10.54 -4.55
CA PHE A 50 -11.64 -10.48 -3.23
C PHE A 50 -12.81 -9.48 -3.24
N PRO A 51 -14.08 -9.93 -3.12
CA PRO A 51 -15.19 -9.01 -3.00
C PRO A 51 -15.11 -8.24 -1.67
N GLU A 52 -15.16 -6.90 -1.72
CA GLU A 52 -15.37 -6.07 -0.52
C GLU A 52 -16.85 -6.09 -0.06
N ASP A 53 -17.47 -7.26 -0.11
CA ASP A 53 -18.90 -7.43 0.15
C ASP A 53 -19.17 -7.71 1.63
N ASN A 54 -18.92 -6.71 2.49
CA ASN A 54 -19.22 -6.83 3.93
C ASN A 54 -19.59 -5.49 4.61
N GLN A 55 -20.14 -4.52 3.86
CA GLN A 55 -20.52 -3.21 4.44
C GLN A 55 -21.92 -3.17 5.08
N HIS A 56 -22.49 -4.31 5.51
CA HIS A 56 -23.92 -4.39 5.78
C HIS A 56 -24.37 -4.05 7.22
N ARG A 57 -23.46 -3.73 8.17
CA ARG A 57 -23.76 -3.04 9.46
C ARG A 57 -22.50 -2.96 10.36
N GLY A 58 -22.22 -1.79 10.95
CA GLY A 58 -21.13 -1.59 11.93
C GLY A 58 -20.05 -0.59 11.48
N ARG A 59 -18.93 -0.50 12.22
CA ARG A 59 -17.77 0.31 11.79
C ARG A 59 -17.22 -0.32 10.49
N PRO A 60 -17.01 0.46 9.42
CA PRO A 60 -16.45 -0.09 8.18
C PRO A 60 -15.13 -0.79 8.48
N SER A 61 -14.98 -2.01 7.97
CA SER A 61 -13.71 -2.72 7.98
C SER A 61 -12.68 -1.89 7.23
N TYR A 62 -11.42 -1.95 7.67
CA TYR A 62 -10.36 -1.37 6.86
C TYR A 62 -10.26 -2.12 5.53
N SER A 63 -9.83 -1.41 4.49
CA SER A 63 -9.51 -2.04 3.21
C SER A 63 -8.42 -3.10 3.41
N VAL A 64 -8.58 -4.25 2.76
CA VAL A 64 -7.65 -5.39 2.94
C VAL A 64 -6.34 -5.13 2.21
N LEU A 65 -6.40 -4.37 1.10
CA LEU A 65 -5.26 -4.15 0.22
C LEU A 65 -4.06 -3.48 0.91
N PRO A 66 -4.22 -2.42 1.74
CA PRO A 66 -3.09 -1.85 2.49
C PRO A 66 -2.43 -2.81 3.47
N PHE A 67 -3.21 -3.68 4.12
CA PHE A 67 -2.66 -4.70 5.01
C PHE A 67 -1.92 -5.79 4.25
N LEU A 68 -2.43 -6.22 3.10
CA LEU A 68 -1.72 -7.14 2.23
C LEU A 68 -0.38 -6.55 1.78
N ARG A 69 -0.38 -5.30 1.29
CA ARG A 69 0.84 -4.59 0.91
C ARG A 69 1.82 -4.48 2.08
N ALA A 70 1.34 -4.18 3.29
CA ALA A 70 2.18 -4.16 4.48
C ALA A 70 2.75 -5.54 4.86
N ALA A 71 1.97 -6.61 4.74
CA ALA A 71 2.45 -7.97 4.99
C ALA A 71 3.53 -8.39 3.98
N LEU A 72 3.36 -8.02 2.70
CA LEU A 72 4.37 -8.22 1.67
C LEU A 72 5.61 -7.38 1.94
N ALA A 73 5.45 -6.12 2.35
CA ALA A 73 6.55 -5.25 2.76
C ALA A 73 7.33 -5.86 3.92
N LYS A 74 6.64 -6.39 4.93
CA LYS A 74 7.25 -7.09 6.07
C LYS A 74 8.22 -8.17 5.60
N ARG A 75 7.78 -9.00 4.66
CA ARG A 75 8.58 -10.10 4.11
C ARG A 75 9.73 -9.58 3.24
N TYR A 76 9.45 -8.63 2.36
CA TYR A 76 10.42 -8.07 1.41
C TYR A 76 11.58 -7.36 2.14
N PHE A 77 11.25 -6.46 3.07
CA PHE A 77 12.21 -5.70 3.87
C PHE A 77 12.75 -6.48 5.09
N LYS A 78 12.41 -7.77 5.21
CA LYS A 78 12.87 -8.66 6.29
C LYS A 78 12.60 -8.12 7.70
N ILE A 79 11.44 -7.50 7.89
CA ILE A 79 11.01 -6.95 9.18
C ILE A 79 10.44 -8.08 10.03
N VAL A 80 11.02 -8.30 11.21
CA VAL A 80 10.67 -9.46 12.05
C VAL A 80 9.35 -9.24 12.78
N ALA A 81 9.24 -8.17 13.57
CA ALA A 81 8.07 -7.91 14.38
C ALA A 81 7.05 -7.02 13.65
N THR A 82 5.76 -7.25 13.93
CA THR A 82 4.68 -6.42 13.38
C THR A 82 4.69 -5.00 14.01
N SER A 83 5.19 -4.87 15.24
CA SER A 83 5.46 -3.57 15.88
C SER A 83 6.46 -2.74 15.07
N ASP A 84 7.54 -3.37 14.61
CA ASP A 84 8.62 -2.72 13.88
C ASP A 84 8.17 -2.30 12.48
N LEU A 85 7.31 -3.12 11.86
CA LEU A 85 6.66 -2.77 10.59
C LEU A 85 5.79 -1.52 10.77
N ARG A 86 4.98 -1.46 11.83
CA ARG A 86 4.16 -0.29 12.11
C ARG A 86 5.02 0.95 12.38
N LEU A 87 6.11 0.82 13.14
CA LEU A 87 7.05 1.92 13.36
C LEU A 87 7.69 2.40 12.06
N ARG A 88 8.11 1.47 11.20
CA ARG A 88 8.68 1.80 9.89
C ARG A 88 7.69 2.52 8.99
N LEU A 89 6.42 2.10 8.97
CA LEU A 89 5.36 2.78 8.24
C LEU A 89 5.01 4.17 8.81
N LEU A 90 5.29 4.41 10.10
CA LEU A 90 5.14 5.73 10.69
C LEU A 90 6.31 6.65 10.32
N SER A 91 7.52 6.12 10.21
CA SER A 91 8.73 6.89 9.88
C SER A 91 8.95 7.09 8.38
N ASP A 92 8.58 6.11 7.55
CA ASP A 92 8.85 6.07 6.11
C ASP A 92 7.56 6.42 5.33
N THR A 93 7.48 7.68 4.91
CA THR A 93 6.32 8.22 4.19
C THR A 93 6.13 7.57 2.82
N ASN A 94 7.22 7.21 2.14
CA ASN A 94 7.14 6.53 0.84
C ASN A 94 6.59 5.12 1.00
N LEU A 95 7.12 4.35 1.95
CA LEU A 95 6.63 3.00 2.20
C LEU A 95 5.16 3.02 2.63
N ARG A 96 4.76 4.01 3.45
CA ARG A 96 3.37 4.25 3.83
C ARG A 96 2.48 4.51 2.61
N GLN A 97 2.91 5.38 1.70
CA GLN A 97 2.21 5.70 0.46
C GLN A 97 2.14 4.49 -0.48
N ILE A 98 3.22 3.74 -0.65
CA ILE A 98 3.25 2.50 -1.44
C ILE A 98 2.24 1.48 -0.88
N CYS A 99 2.21 1.32 0.44
CA CYS A 99 1.22 0.45 1.08
C CYS A 99 -0.21 1.02 0.99
N GLY A 100 -0.41 2.29 0.69
CA GLY A 100 -1.74 2.90 0.53
C GLY A 100 -2.42 3.23 1.86
N PHE A 101 -1.66 3.52 2.91
CA PHE A 101 -2.23 4.02 4.17
C PHE A 101 -2.30 5.55 4.18
N GLU A 102 -3.50 6.11 4.32
CA GLU A 102 -3.67 7.54 4.65
C GLU A 102 -3.24 7.82 6.10
N ASN A 103 -3.72 6.99 7.03
CA ASN A 103 -3.38 7.03 8.44
C ASN A 103 -3.06 5.61 8.93
N ILE A 104 -1.94 5.45 9.63
CA ILE A 104 -1.54 4.15 10.17
C ILE A 104 -2.49 3.77 11.32
N PRO A 105 -3.15 2.59 11.25
CA PRO A 105 -4.02 2.11 12.31
C PRO A 105 -3.31 1.98 13.67
N SER A 106 -4.11 1.93 14.75
CA SER A 106 -3.60 1.60 16.08
C SER A 106 -2.92 0.22 16.07
N ALA A 107 -2.00 -0.01 17.00
CA ALA A 107 -1.29 -1.29 17.10
C ALA A 107 -2.27 -2.48 17.23
N ALA A 108 -3.36 -2.30 17.98
CA ALA A 108 -4.39 -3.31 18.15
C ALA A 108 -5.15 -3.63 16.85
N SER A 109 -5.45 -2.63 16.01
CA SER A 109 -6.06 -2.86 14.70
C SER A 109 -5.06 -3.47 13.71
N PHE A 110 -3.80 -3.05 13.80
CA PHE A 110 -2.75 -3.51 12.89
C PHE A 110 -2.36 -4.97 13.11
N SER A 111 -2.46 -5.47 14.36
CA SER A 111 -2.18 -6.87 14.67
C SER A 111 -3.29 -7.85 14.26
N ARG A 112 -4.47 -7.36 13.86
CA ARG A 112 -5.59 -8.22 13.48
C ARG A 112 -5.50 -8.75 12.04
N TYR A 113 -4.59 -8.18 11.25
CA TYR A 113 -4.30 -8.53 9.87
C TYR A 113 -2.83 -8.95 9.76
#